data_AF-A0A1R2BCY1-F1
#
_entry.id   AF-A0A1R2BCY1-F1
#
_cell.length_a   1.000
_cell.length_b   1.000
_cell.length_c   1.000
_cell.angle_alpha   90.00
_cell.angle_beta   90.00
_cell.angle_gamma   90.00
#
_symmetry.space_group_name_H-M   'P 1'
#
loop_
_entity.id
_entity.type
_entity.pdbx_description
1 polymer ?
#
loop_
_entity_poly.entity_id
_entity_poly.type
_entity_poly.pdbx_seq_one_letter_code
_entity_poly.pdbx_strand_id
1 'polypeptide(L)'
;MLEKLKDLIRLNEFLLLDELGFNVKVKLPYKHIMKYVDKLGLQPASKNNFLRIAYRFANDFYRTSAPLVKSHIAIAEACLFLASKTLKIELALQPEQETLQFLNRQ
;
A
#
# COMPACT_ATOMS: atom_id res chain seq x y z
N MET A 1 11.84 34.26 3.90
CA MET A 1 11.38 33.14 3.06
C MET A 1 10.82 32.01 3.93
N LEU A 2 11.57 31.53 4.92
CA LEU A 2 11.13 30.46 5.81
C LEU A 2 9.87 30.78 6.64
N GLU A 3 9.76 31.99 7.20
CA GLU A 3 8.58 32.38 8.00
C GLU A 3 7.28 32.38 7.17
N LYS A 4 7.34 32.88 5.92
CA LYS A 4 6.18 32.82 5.00
C LYS A 4 5.75 31.38 4.72
N LEU A 5 6.70 30.44 4.61
CA LEU A 5 6.40 29.03 4.40
C LEU A 5 5.75 28.41 5.65
N LYS A 6 6.20 28.77 6.85
CA LYS A 6 5.59 28.32 8.11
C LYS A 6 4.14 28.78 8.21
N ASP A 7 3.87 30.05 7.89
CA ASP A 7 2.50 30.59 7.93
C ASP A 7 1.59 29.88 6.94
N LEU A 8 2.09 29.59 5.73
CA LEU A 8 1.36 28.81 4.73
C LEU A 8 1.10 27.37 5.17
N ILE A 9 2.08 26.69 5.77
CA ILE A 9 1.89 25.33 6.30
C ILE A 9 0.83 25.34 7.39
N ARG A 10 0.87 26.31 8.31
CA ARG A 10 -0.09 26.43 9.42
C ARG A 10 -1.53 26.63 8.94
N LEU A 11 -1.72 27.47 7.92
CA LEU A 11 -3.04 27.67 7.31
C LEU A 11 -3.52 26.40 6.59
N ASN A 12 -2.66 25.80 5.76
CA ASN A 12 -3.04 24.63 4.96
C ASN A 12 -3.23 23.37 5.79
N GLU A 13 -2.53 23.22 6.92
CA GLU A 13 -2.72 22.11 7.86
C GLU A 13 -4.17 22.10 8.36
N PHE A 14 -4.69 23.25 8.79
CA PHE A 14 -6.06 23.36 9.26
C PHE A 14 -7.08 23.09 8.14
N LEU A 15 -6.87 23.68 6.95
CA LEU A 15 -7.75 23.44 5.79
C LEU A 15 -7.77 21.97 5.37
N LEU A 16 -6.61 21.29 5.42
CA LEU A 16 -6.50 19.86 5.12
C LEU A 16 -7.25 19.01 6.15
N LEU A 17 -7.16 19.36 7.44
CA LEU A 17 -7.89 18.64 8.50
C LEU A 17 -9.40 18.81 8.36
N ASP A 18 -9.87 20.01 8.03
CA ASP A 18 -11.28 20.31 7.80
C ASP A 18 -11.81 19.53 6.59
N GLU A 19 -11.09 19.54 5.47
CA GLU A 19 -11.46 18.81 4.24
C GLU A 19 -11.51 17.28 4.46
N LEU A 20 -10.60 16.74 5.29
CA LEU A 20 -10.62 15.33 5.68
C LEU A 20 -11.72 14.99 6.69
N GLY A 21 -12.52 15.96 7.15
CA GLY A 21 -13.51 15.79 8.21
C GLY A 21 -12.88 15.32 9.52
N PHE A 22 -11.64 15.74 9.79
CA PHE A 22 -10.80 15.29 10.90
C PHE A 22 -10.53 13.77 10.93
N ASN A 23 -10.80 13.05 9.84
CA ASN A 23 -10.53 11.62 9.72
C ASN A 23 -9.09 11.37 9.27
N VAL A 24 -8.15 11.47 10.22
CA VAL A 24 -6.71 11.25 9.98
C VAL A 24 -6.27 9.78 10.12
N LYS A 25 -7.19 8.87 10.47
CA LYS A 25 -6.87 7.46 10.72
C LYS A 25 -6.90 6.64 9.43
N VAL A 26 -5.73 6.49 8.81
CA VAL A 26 -5.57 5.66 7.60
C VAL A 26 -5.07 4.25 7.97
N LYS A 27 -5.76 3.23 7.47
CA LYS A 27 -5.32 1.84 7.57
C LYS A 27 -4.44 1.48 6.38
N LEU A 28 -3.24 0.98 6.66
CA LEU A 28 -2.25 0.67 5.63
C LEU A 28 -2.14 -0.85 5.39
N PRO A 29 -1.83 -1.29 4.14
CA PRO A 29 -1.74 -2.70 3.76
C PRO A 29 -0.55 -3.43 4.41
N TYR A 30 0.49 -2.72 4.85
CA TYR A 30 1.74 -3.32 5.36
C TYR A 30 1.54 -4.33 6.49
N LYS A 31 0.64 -4.04 7.44
CA LYS A 31 0.33 -4.95 8.55
C LYS A 31 -0.31 -6.25 8.05
N HIS A 32 -1.12 -6.18 7.00
CA HIS A 32 -1.74 -7.36 6.39
C HIS A 32 -0.69 -8.17 5.63
N ILE A 33 0.14 -7.51 4.82
CA ILE A 33 1.24 -8.15 4.08
C ILE A 33 2.14 -8.93 5.05
N MET A 34 2.59 -8.31 6.14
CA MET A 34 3.47 -8.95 7.12
C MET A 34 2.82 -10.19 7.75
N LYS A 35 1.57 -10.07 8.20
CA LYS A 35 0.81 -11.20 8.78
C LYS A 35 0.65 -12.37 7.82
N TYR A 36 0.45 -12.11 6.53
CA TYR A 36 0.36 -13.16 5.53
C TYR A 36 1.71 -13.84 5.32
N VAL A 37 2.78 -13.05 5.14
CA VAL A 37 4.12 -13.59 4.92
C VAL A 37 4.61 -14.40 6.12
N ASP A 38 4.29 -13.99 7.35
CA ASP A 38 4.61 -14.76 8.55
C ASP A 38 3.96 -16.15 8.55
N LYS A 39 2.73 -16.27 8.02
CA LYS A 39 2.02 -17.55 7.89
C LYS A 39 2.59 -18.46 6.79
N LEU A 40 3.33 -17.93 5.82
CA LEU A 40 3.91 -18.71 4.73
C LEU A 40 5.13 -19.54 5.17
N GLY A 41 5.69 -19.30 6.36
CA GLY A 41 6.79 -20.11 6.89
C GLY A 41 8.07 -20.08 6.05
N LEU A 42 8.28 -19.02 5.25
CA LEU A 42 9.44 -18.89 4.37
C LEU A 42 10.74 -18.75 5.17
N GLN A 43 11.84 -19.26 4.59
CA GLN A 43 13.19 -19.03 5.13
C GLN A 43 13.49 -17.52 5.27
N PRO A 44 14.27 -17.08 6.27
CA PRO A 44 14.45 -15.66 6.58
C PRO A 44 14.93 -14.80 5.40
N ALA A 45 15.85 -15.33 4.59
CA ALA A 45 16.36 -14.62 3.40
C ALA A 45 15.26 -14.44 2.32
N SER A 46 14.51 -15.50 2.03
CA SER A 46 13.40 -15.49 1.07
C SER A 46 12.25 -14.61 1.55
N LYS A 47 11.96 -14.62 2.85
CA LYS A 47 10.97 -13.76 3.50
C LYS A 47 11.29 -12.28 3.31
N ASN A 48 12.53 -11.88 3.58
CA ASN A 48 12.96 -10.49 3.44
C ASN A 48 12.87 -10.02 1.98
N ASN A 49 13.27 -10.86 1.04
CA ASN A 49 13.16 -10.54 -0.39
C ASN A 49 11.70 -10.40 -0.83
N PHE A 50 10.83 -11.31 -0.38
CA PHE A 50 9.40 -11.29 -0.68
C PHE A 50 8.73 -10.03 -0.13
N LEU A 51 8.97 -9.69 1.16
CA LEU A 51 8.43 -8.48 1.79
C LEU A 51 8.89 -7.22 1.06
N ARG A 52 10.16 -7.14 0.67
CA ARG A 52 10.69 -6.00 -0.08
C ARG A 52 9.94 -5.79 -1.40
N ILE A 53 9.67 -6.86 -2.14
CA ILE A 53 8.93 -6.78 -3.41
C ILE A 53 7.46 -6.41 -3.16
N ALA A 54 6.81 -7.04 -2.17
CA ALA A 54 5.41 -6.74 -1.84
C ALA A 54 5.23 -5.28 -1.38
N TYR A 55 6.18 -4.74 -0.60
CA TYR A 55 6.17 -3.33 -0.18
C TYR A 55 6.43 -2.37 -1.32
N ARG A 56 7.26 -2.75 -2.29
CA ARG A 56 7.44 -1.97 -3.52
C ARG A 56 6.13 -1.83 -4.28
N PHE A 57 5.39 -2.93 -4.48
CA PHE A 57 4.08 -2.86 -5.11
C PHE A 57 3.08 -2.01 -4.30
N ALA A 58 3.11 -2.08 -2.96
CA ALA A 58 2.28 -1.20 -2.13
C ALA A 58 2.60 0.29 -2.35
N ASN A 59 3.88 0.63 -2.52
CA ASN A 59 4.29 2.00 -2.82
C ASN A 59 3.84 2.43 -4.22
N ASP A 60 3.85 1.53 -5.20
CA ASP A 60 3.34 1.80 -6.54
C ASP A 60 1.82 2.05 -6.51
N PHE A 61 1.07 1.34 -5.67
CA PHE A 61 -0.36 1.60 -5.47
C PHE A 61 -0.66 3.02 -4.95
N TYR A 62 0.18 3.60 -4.09
CA TYR A 62 -0.01 4.98 -3.62
C TYR A 62 0.21 6.05 -4.69
N ARG A 63 0.82 5.69 -5.82
CA ARG A 63 0.94 6.56 -7.00
C ARG A 63 -0.29 6.50 -7.89
N THR A 64 -1.30 5.72 -7.52
CA THR A 64 -2.57 5.54 -8.24
C THR A 64 -3.74 6.00 -7.39
N SER A 65 -4.95 6.02 -7.97
CA SER A 65 -6.20 6.26 -7.24
C SER A 65 -6.72 5.04 -6.48
N ALA A 66 -6.01 3.91 -6.48
CA ALA A 66 -6.44 2.69 -5.79
C ALA A 66 -6.75 2.87 -4.29
N PRO A 67 -5.96 3.63 -3.49
CA PRO A 67 -6.24 3.81 -2.06
C PRO A 67 -7.56 4.53 -1.75
N LEU A 68 -8.13 5.23 -2.74
CA LEU A 68 -9.42 5.92 -2.61
C LEU A 68 -10.60 4.98 -2.88
N VAL A 69 -10.41 3.96 -3.71
CA VAL A 69 -11.49 3.09 -4.22
C VAL A 69 -11.47 1.71 -3.59
N LYS A 70 -10.29 1.20 -3.22
CA LYS A 70 -10.08 -0.17 -2.77
C LYS A 70 -9.69 -0.23 -1.30
N SER A 71 -10.11 -1.30 -0.63
CA SER A 71 -9.73 -1.53 0.76
C SER A 71 -8.24 -1.83 0.89
N HIS A 72 -7.65 -1.47 2.03
CA HIS A 72 -6.25 -1.80 2.33
C HIS A 72 -5.99 -3.32 2.34
N ILE A 73 -7.01 -4.16 2.53
CA ILE A 73 -6.89 -5.63 2.45
C ILE A 73 -6.77 -6.07 1.00
N ALA A 74 -7.64 -5.57 0.11
CA ALA A 74 -7.60 -5.87 -1.32
C ALA A 74 -6.26 -5.45 -1.95
N ILE A 75 -5.75 -4.26 -1.56
CA ILE A 75 -4.42 -3.80 -1.98
C ILE A 75 -3.32 -4.73 -1.46
N ALA A 76 -3.41 -5.18 -0.19
CA ALA A 76 -2.43 -6.11 0.36
C ALA A 76 -2.42 -7.45 -0.39
N GLU A 77 -3.59 -8.03 -0.68
CA GLU A 77 -3.72 -9.28 -1.44
C GLU A 77 -3.18 -9.14 -2.86
N ALA A 78 -3.47 -8.02 -3.52
CA ALA A 78 -2.91 -7.69 -4.83
C ALA A 78 -1.37 -7.61 -4.80
N CYS A 79 -0.79 -6.93 -3.79
CA CYS A 79 0.66 -6.85 -3.62
C CYS A 79 1.29 -8.23 -3.39
N LEU A 80 0.66 -9.07 -2.56
CA LEU A 80 1.14 -10.43 -2.27
C LEU A 80 1.11 -11.30 -3.51
N PHE A 81 0.03 -11.25 -4.29
CA PHE A 81 -0.11 -11.98 -5.55
C PHE A 81 0.90 -11.51 -6.61
N LEU A 82 1.12 -10.21 -6.72
CA LEU A 82 2.11 -9.68 -7.66
C LEU A 82 3.54 -10.09 -7.24
N ALA A 83 3.85 -10.01 -5.95
CA ALA A 83 5.13 -10.47 -5.42
C ALA A 83 5.35 -11.96 -5.64
N SER A 84 4.31 -12.78 -5.46
CA SER A 84 4.38 -14.23 -5.72
C SER A 84 4.62 -14.55 -7.18
N LYS A 85 3.93 -13.84 -8.09
CA LYS A 85 4.13 -13.96 -9.53
C LYS A 85 5.55 -13.55 -9.95
N THR A 86 6.10 -12.48 -9.38
CA THR A 86 7.48 -12.04 -9.64
C THR A 86 8.50 -13.06 -9.15
N LEU A 87 8.27 -13.68 -8.00
CA LEU A 87 9.17 -14.67 -7.40
C LEU A 87 8.89 -16.12 -7.82
N LYS A 88 7.90 -16.34 -8.69
CA LYS A 88 7.44 -17.67 -9.15
C LYS A 88 7.09 -18.62 -7.99
N ILE A 89 6.47 -18.07 -6.94
CA ILE A 89 5.95 -18.85 -5.81
C ILE A 89 4.46 -19.08 -6.05
N GLU A 90 4.04 -20.34 -6.00
CA GLU A 90 2.62 -20.68 -6.09
C GLU A 90 1.91 -20.30 -4.78
N LEU A 91 0.98 -19.36 -4.89
CA LEU A 91 0.14 -18.90 -3.79
C LEU A 91 -1.32 -19.04 -4.24
N ALA A 92 -2.13 -19.69 -3.41
CA ALA A 92 -3.59 -19.79 -3.61
C ALA A 92 -4.31 -18.47 -3.22
N LEU A 93 -3.81 -17.33 -3.70
CA LEU A 93 -4.42 -16.02 -3.52
C LEU A 93 -5.15 -15.65 -4.82
N GLN A 94 -6.42 -15.29 -4.69
CA GLN A 94 -7.24 -14.79 -5.79
C GLN A 94 -7.50 -13.30 -5.55
N PRO A 95 -6.59 -12.41 -5.96
CA PRO A 95 -6.82 -10.98 -5.80
C PRO A 95 -7.94 -10.51 -6.71
N GLU A 96 -8.61 -9.45 -6.29
CA GLU A 96 -9.60 -8.78 -7.12
C GLU A 96 -8.94 -8.20 -8.38
N GLN A 97 -9.41 -8.63 -9.56
CA GLN A 97 -8.77 -8.23 -10.83
C GLN A 97 -8.83 -6.72 -11.08
N GLU A 98 -9.89 -6.05 -10.63
CA GLU A 98 -10.02 -4.60 -10.72
C GLU A 98 -8.90 -3.86 -9.98
N THR A 99 -8.48 -4.39 -8.83
CA THR A 99 -7.38 -3.81 -8.05
C THR A 99 -6.06 -3.90 -8.82
N LEU A 100 -5.83 -5.00 -9.54
CA LEU A 100 -4.62 -5.16 -10.37
C LEU A 100 -4.59 -4.20 -11.56
N GLN A 101 -5.74 -3.82 -12.11
CA GLN A 101 -5.81 -2.91 -13.26
C GLN A 101 -5.24 -1.53 -12.98
N PHE A 102 -5.25 -1.06 -11.72
CA PHE A 102 -4.70 0.25 -11.35
C PHE A 102 -3.19 0.35 -11.63
N LEU A 103 -2.47 -0.77 -11.54
CA LEU A 103 -1.03 -0.80 -11.83
C LEU A 103 -0.71 -0.94 -13.33
N ASN A 104 -1.67 -1.37 -14.15
CA ASN A 104 -1.51 -1.51 -15.61
C ASN A 104 -1.86 -0.24 -16.40
N ARG A 105 -2.40 0.79 -15.74
CA ARG A 105 -2.85 2.04 -16.37
C ARG A 105 -1.78 3.15 -16.38
N GLN A 106 -0.51 2.80 -16.15
CA GLN A 106 0.63 3.72 -16.22
C GLN A 106 1.46 3.50 -17.47
#